data_AF-A0AA47EEI0-F1
#
_entry.id   AF-A0AA47EEI0-F1
#
_cell.length_a   1.000
_cell.length_b   1.000
_cell.length_c   1.000
_cell.angle_alpha   90.00
_cell.angle_beta   90.00
_cell.angle_gamma   90.00
#
_symmetry.space_group_name_H-M   'P 1'
#
loop_
_entity.id
_entity.type
_entity.pdbx_description
1 polymer ?
#
loop_
_entity_poly.entity_id
_entity_poly.type
_entity_poly.pdbx_seq_one_letter_code
_entity_poly.pdbx_strand_id
1 'polypeptide(L)'
;MFKRYVCGSDCERYFNNLFNSLEEGFLLNEVICGVDGVAISFKILEFNNFFEDMFGVKRNIIGKTIKEVYPDIDSKWIETCGKVALSGKSIKQNIYIKSVDKHFKVNIISPTKGQFIILFNDITDIIKANEVLKKYFILFENAMDIIIYLKSDGSIIDANKTAVEKYGYSREEFHNMRLQQLREPSTMKEYQAQMEISASEGIVYEGINVKKDGTTFPVEVSSQTTEINGELFRIHIIRDITQRKESEEKIKYLANYDALTEIPNRGFFMYQFEKILNQSKANKNKFAVLIFDVDKFKLINDIHGHNAGDEVLKQVAKRLQEAVRKTDIIGRFGGDEFLVIQPFIKGKEDVLMIADRILKFVNKPVKWNNVNLDVHISIGITIYPDGSDSTQGLIHNADRAMYFTKKKGGNAYSFYINNKLF
;
A
#
# COMPACT_ATOMS: atom_id res chain seq x y z
N MET A 1 69.41 13.82 -17.26
CA MET A 1 69.54 14.82 -18.34
C MET A 1 68.57 15.99 -18.07
N PHE A 2 68.73 16.71 -16.95
CA PHE A 2 68.06 18.00 -16.72
C PHE A 2 69.15 18.99 -16.32
N LYS A 3 69.67 19.69 -17.33
CA LYS A 3 70.74 20.69 -17.23
C LYS A 3 70.11 22.03 -16.85
N ARG A 4 70.79 22.71 -15.92
CA ARG A 4 70.87 24.17 -15.70
C ARG A 4 69.87 25.03 -16.49
N TYR A 5 68.91 25.62 -15.78
CA TYR A 5 68.37 26.94 -16.14
C TYR A 5 69.00 27.99 -15.23
N VAL A 6 69.79 28.88 -15.82
CA VAL A 6 70.08 30.21 -15.25
C VAL A 6 69.17 31.16 -16.01
N CYS A 7 68.07 31.60 -15.40
CA CYS A 7 67.47 32.93 -15.59
C CYS A 7 66.28 33.07 -14.64
N GLY A 8 66.30 34.05 -13.74
CA GLY A 8 65.27 34.23 -12.70
C GLY A 8 63.86 34.43 -13.27
N SER A 9 63.70 35.06 -14.44
CA SER A 9 62.39 35.44 -15.00
C SER A 9 61.57 34.29 -15.59
N ASP A 10 62.20 33.29 -16.20
CA ASP A 10 61.47 32.19 -16.86
C ASP A 10 60.96 31.14 -15.86
N CYS A 11 61.73 30.91 -14.79
CA CYS A 11 61.33 30.04 -13.69
C CYS A 11 60.17 30.66 -12.89
N GLU A 12 60.23 31.96 -12.62
CA GLU A 12 59.14 32.72 -11.99
C GLU A 12 57.87 32.70 -12.83
N ARG A 13 57.98 32.90 -14.15
CA ARG A 13 56.83 32.85 -15.06
C ARG A 13 56.20 31.45 -15.12
N TYR A 14 57.01 30.40 -15.18
CA TYR A 14 56.52 29.02 -15.17
C TYR A 14 55.83 28.67 -13.84
N PHE A 15 56.45 29.04 -12.71
CA PHE A 15 55.86 28.85 -11.39
C PHE A 15 54.54 29.61 -11.25
N ASN A 16 54.48 30.89 -11.63
CA ASN A 16 53.27 31.70 -11.57
C ASN A 16 52.14 31.14 -12.45
N ASN A 17 52.46 30.58 -13.62
CA ASN A 17 51.46 29.90 -14.45
C ASN A 17 50.91 28.65 -13.76
N LEU A 18 51.79 27.80 -13.23
CA LEU A 18 51.40 26.56 -12.57
C LEU A 18 50.58 26.84 -11.30
N PHE A 19 51.03 27.81 -10.51
CA PHE A 19 50.40 28.32 -9.31
C PHE A 19 48.98 28.84 -9.53
N ASN A 20 48.76 29.59 -10.60
CA ASN A 20 47.45 30.14 -10.95
C ASN A 20 46.58 29.19 -11.79
N SER A 21 47.15 28.09 -12.30
CA SER A 21 46.40 27.04 -12.98
C SER A 21 45.79 26.00 -12.03
N LEU A 22 46.13 26.03 -10.75
CA LEU A 22 45.53 25.16 -9.74
C LEU A 22 44.04 25.50 -9.59
N GLU A 23 43.16 24.51 -9.74
CA GLU A 23 41.72 24.64 -9.43
C GLU A 23 41.43 24.59 -7.92
N GLU A 24 42.45 24.78 -7.08
CA GLU A 24 42.35 24.85 -5.63
C GLU A 24 42.82 26.23 -5.16
N GLY A 25 42.17 26.77 -4.12
CA GLY A 25 42.64 27.98 -3.46
C GLY A 25 43.94 27.69 -2.73
N PHE A 26 45.01 28.39 -3.09
CA PHE A 26 46.31 28.25 -2.44
C PHE A 26 46.58 29.44 -1.53
N LEU A 27 47.03 29.19 -0.30
CA LEU A 27 47.45 30.24 0.65
C LEU A 27 48.73 29.83 1.39
N LEU A 28 49.84 30.51 1.15
CA LEU A 28 51.10 30.38 1.89
C LEU A 28 51.15 31.40 3.03
N ASN A 29 51.52 30.91 4.21
CA ASN A 29 51.61 31.70 5.43
C ASN A 29 52.89 31.40 6.19
N GLU A 30 53.30 32.38 7.01
CA GLU A 30 54.34 32.25 8.03
C GLU A 30 53.72 32.31 9.42
N VAL A 31 54.03 31.34 10.27
CA VAL A 31 53.50 31.29 11.64
C VAL A 31 54.15 32.37 12.50
N ILE A 32 53.34 33.06 13.30
CA ILE A 32 53.82 34.00 14.33
C ILE A 32 53.62 33.32 15.68
N CYS A 33 54.72 33.07 16.39
CA CYS A 33 54.71 32.42 17.70
C CYS A 33 54.85 33.44 18.83
N GLY A 34 54.22 33.16 19.96
CA GLY A 34 54.44 33.87 21.22
C GLY A 34 55.78 33.49 21.86
N VAL A 35 56.04 34.09 23.02
CA VAL A 35 57.30 33.89 23.79
C VAL A 35 57.43 32.45 24.29
N ASP A 36 56.31 31.75 24.43
CA ASP A 36 56.18 30.34 24.81
C ASP A 36 56.34 29.36 23.63
N GLY A 37 56.58 29.87 22.41
CA GLY A 37 56.69 29.08 21.20
C GLY A 37 55.36 28.58 20.63
N VAL A 38 54.22 29.03 21.18
CA VAL A 38 52.88 28.67 20.70
C VAL A 38 52.45 29.63 19.59
N ALA A 39 51.80 29.12 18.54
CA ALA A 39 51.29 29.94 17.46
C ALA A 39 50.17 30.88 17.95
N ILE A 40 50.35 32.19 17.77
CA ILE A 40 49.40 33.24 18.19
C ILE A 40 48.74 33.96 17.01
N SER A 41 49.33 33.88 15.82
CA SER A 41 48.81 34.39 14.55
C SER A 41 49.63 33.81 13.39
N PHE A 42 49.36 34.27 12.17
CA PHE A 42 50.22 34.03 11.02
C PHE A 42 50.11 35.18 10.02
N LYS A 43 51.19 35.37 9.25
CA LYS A 43 51.30 36.39 8.20
C LYS A 43 51.07 35.76 6.84
N ILE A 44 50.23 36.40 6.01
CA ILE A 44 49.97 35.94 4.65
C ILE A 44 51.16 36.30 3.78
N LEU A 45 51.79 35.30 3.17
CA LEU A 45 52.94 35.50 2.29
C LEU A 45 52.55 35.56 0.82
N GLU A 46 51.66 34.66 0.37
CA GLU A 46 51.26 34.57 -1.03
C GLU A 46 49.96 33.76 -1.19
N PHE A 47 49.18 34.03 -2.23
CA PHE A 47 48.01 33.23 -2.62
C PHE A 47 47.72 33.33 -4.12
N ASN A 48 47.03 32.33 -4.66
CA ASN A 48 46.70 32.28 -6.09
C ASN A 48 45.36 32.95 -6.43
N ASN A 49 45.09 33.11 -7.73
CA ASN A 49 43.85 33.72 -8.21
C ASN A 49 42.59 32.98 -7.74
N PHE A 50 42.63 31.65 -7.65
CA PHE A 50 41.51 30.86 -7.14
C PHE A 50 41.18 31.18 -5.69
N PHE A 51 42.18 31.40 -4.82
CA PHE A 51 41.95 31.84 -3.44
C PHE A 51 41.33 33.25 -3.40
N GLU A 52 41.82 34.17 -4.24
CA GLU A 52 41.25 35.51 -4.40
C GLU A 52 39.76 35.46 -4.78
N ASP A 53 39.41 34.68 -5.80
CA ASP A 53 38.03 34.54 -6.27
C ASP A 53 37.13 33.86 -5.22
N MET A 54 37.66 32.82 -4.56
CA MET A 54 36.92 32.03 -3.57
C MET A 54 36.56 32.81 -2.31
N PHE A 55 37.47 33.68 -1.84
CA PHE A 55 37.31 34.43 -0.59
C PHE A 55 37.02 35.92 -0.80
N GLY A 56 36.97 36.40 -2.04
CA GLY A 56 36.69 37.79 -2.38
C GLY A 56 37.74 38.78 -1.87
N VAL A 57 39.00 38.34 -1.77
CA VAL A 57 40.12 39.13 -1.25
C VAL A 57 41.03 39.62 -2.36
N LYS A 58 41.76 40.72 -2.15
CA LYS A 58 42.72 41.25 -3.12
C LYS A 58 44.15 41.12 -2.60
N ARG A 59 45.14 41.15 -3.50
CA ARG A 59 46.58 41.08 -3.16
C ARG A 59 47.06 42.09 -2.10
N ASN A 60 46.28 43.12 -1.78
CA ASN A 60 46.58 44.08 -0.71
C ASN A 60 46.57 43.48 0.72
N ILE A 61 46.16 42.22 0.88
CA ILE A 61 46.26 41.50 2.16
C ILE A 61 47.61 40.80 2.37
N ILE A 62 48.44 40.69 1.33
CA ILE A 62 49.78 40.11 1.45
C ILE A 62 50.59 40.95 2.45
N GLY A 63 51.27 40.26 3.36
CA GLY A 63 52.04 40.87 4.43
C GLY A 63 51.23 41.25 5.66
N LYS A 64 49.89 41.19 5.62
CA LYS A 64 49.04 41.36 6.81
C LYS A 64 48.97 40.05 7.59
N THR A 65 48.71 40.18 8.88
CA THR A 65 48.38 39.04 9.75
C THR A 65 46.94 38.58 9.48
N ILE A 66 46.68 37.30 9.68
CA ILE A 66 45.34 36.74 9.45
C ILE A 66 44.27 37.41 10.31
N LYS A 67 44.61 37.88 11.51
CA LYS A 67 43.69 38.59 12.41
C LYS A 67 43.34 39.99 11.90
N GLU A 68 44.21 40.62 11.11
CA GLU A 68 43.89 41.90 10.45
C GLU A 68 42.93 41.70 9.27
N VAL A 69 42.96 40.54 8.62
CA VAL A 69 42.11 40.20 7.48
C VAL A 69 40.78 39.58 7.93
N TYR A 70 40.85 38.68 8.91
CA TYR A 70 39.73 37.96 9.52
C TYR A 70 39.83 38.04 11.06
N PRO A 71 39.34 39.13 11.66
CA PRO A 71 39.40 39.34 13.12
C PRO A 71 38.74 38.24 13.95
N ASP A 72 37.68 37.64 13.40
CA ASP A 72 36.88 36.60 14.06
C ASP A 72 37.38 35.17 13.78
N ILE A 73 38.61 35.02 13.28
CA ILE A 73 39.18 33.68 13.04
C ILE A 73 39.26 32.88 14.34
N ASP A 74 38.71 31.68 14.33
CA ASP A 74 38.76 30.79 15.49
C ASP A 74 40.22 30.44 15.83
N SER A 75 40.60 30.70 17.07
CA SER A 75 41.91 30.38 17.64
C SER A 75 42.37 28.95 17.39
N LYS A 76 41.44 27.99 17.29
CA LYS A 76 41.74 26.59 17.00
C LYS A 76 42.36 26.39 15.62
N TRP A 77 42.02 27.25 14.65
CA TRP A 77 42.65 27.26 13.33
C TRP A 77 44.10 27.72 13.38
N ILE A 78 44.37 28.77 14.17
CA ILE A 78 45.73 29.27 14.38
C ILE A 78 46.58 28.19 15.04
N GLU A 79 46.05 27.51 16.06
CA GLU A 79 46.74 26.40 16.73
C GLU A 79 47.00 25.24 15.76
N THR A 80 46.00 24.85 14.97
CA THR A 80 46.11 23.74 14.00
C THR A 80 47.17 24.03 12.94
N CYS A 81 47.11 25.20 12.30
CA CYS A 81 48.10 25.62 11.31
C CYS A 81 49.50 25.74 11.91
N GLY A 82 49.61 26.28 13.14
CA GLY A 82 50.87 26.39 13.87
C GLY A 82 51.51 25.03 14.14
N LYS A 83 50.73 24.04 14.58
CA LYS A 83 51.22 22.67 14.77
C LYS A 83 51.77 22.07 13.47
N VAL A 84 51.10 22.30 12.33
CA VAL A 84 51.60 21.84 11.03
C VAL A 84 52.91 22.54 10.67
N ALA A 85 52.97 23.86 10.80
CA ALA A 85 54.14 24.67 10.47
C ALA A 85 55.39 24.33 11.31
N LEU A 86 55.19 23.94 12.57
CA LEU A 86 56.26 23.63 13.52
C LEU A 86 56.67 22.16 13.49
N SER A 87 55.73 21.23 13.27
CA SER A 87 56.00 19.78 13.28
C SER A 87 56.29 19.18 11.91
N GLY A 88 55.88 19.86 10.82
CA GLY A 88 55.95 19.34 9.46
C GLY A 88 54.89 18.28 9.12
N LYS A 89 54.06 17.83 10.08
CA LYS A 89 53.02 16.83 9.85
C LYS A 89 51.81 17.47 9.19
N SER A 90 51.44 17.00 8.00
CA SER A 90 50.28 17.52 7.26
C SER A 90 48.94 17.10 7.87
N ILE A 91 47.91 17.90 7.62
CA ILE A 91 46.54 17.66 8.07
C ILE A 91 45.59 17.80 6.88
N LYS A 92 44.62 16.88 6.78
CA LYS A 92 43.51 16.96 5.83
C LYS A 92 42.19 16.89 6.58
N GLN A 93 41.27 17.82 6.33
CA GLN A 93 39.95 17.82 6.95
C GLN A 93 38.91 18.56 6.10
N ASN A 94 37.64 18.19 6.27
CA ASN A 94 36.51 18.90 5.65
C ASN A 94 35.99 19.95 6.62
N ILE A 95 35.71 21.14 6.12
CA ILE A 95 35.31 22.31 6.91
C ILE A 95 34.20 23.05 6.23
N TYR A 96 33.43 23.79 7.01
CA TYR A 96 32.43 24.72 6.51
C TYR A 96 32.85 26.14 6.91
N ILE A 97 32.97 27.03 5.94
CA ILE A 97 33.33 28.44 6.17
C ILE A 97 32.09 29.29 5.95
N LYS A 98 31.53 29.78 7.06
CA LYS A 98 30.27 30.53 7.10
C LYS A 98 30.31 31.84 6.29
N SER A 99 31.44 32.54 6.24
CA SER A 99 31.55 33.82 5.54
C SER A 99 31.37 33.73 4.02
N VAL A 100 31.63 32.55 3.45
CA VAL A 100 31.47 32.27 2.01
C VAL A 100 30.43 31.19 1.74
N ASP A 101 29.74 30.71 2.79
CA ASP A 101 28.72 29.64 2.75
C ASP A 101 29.14 28.40 1.92
N LYS A 102 30.37 27.93 2.15
CA LYS A 102 30.97 26.84 1.37
C LYS A 102 31.62 25.78 2.23
N HIS A 103 31.59 24.55 1.72
CA HIS A 103 32.34 23.42 2.27
C HIS A 103 33.66 23.26 1.52
N PHE A 104 34.75 23.17 2.28
CA PHE A 104 36.08 22.93 1.73
C PHE A 104 36.67 21.65 2.26
N LYS A 105 37.34 20.89 1.39
CA LYS A 105 38.36 19.95 1.82
C LYS A 105 39.68 20.70 1.88
N VAL A 106 40.19 20.92 3.09
CA VAL A 106 41.46 21.62 3.30
C VAL A 106 42.61 20.64 3.50
N ASN A 107 43.75 20.96 2.87
CA ASN A 107 45.00 20.27 3.08
C ASN A 107 46.06 21.27 3.54
N ILE A 108 46.55 21.10 4.76
CA ILE A 108 47.56 21.96 5.37
C ILE A 108 48.89 21.21 5.36
N ILE A 109 49.90 21.81 4.74
CA ILE A 109 51.24 21.23 4.62
C ILE A 109 52.29 22.25 5.04
N SER A 110 53.45 21.81 5.52
CA SER A 110 54.58 22.70 5.81
C SER A 110 55.65 22.55 4.73
N PRO A 111 55.89 23.57 3.88
CA PRO A 111 56.96 23.51 2.88
C PRO A 111 58.34 23.66 3.53
N THR A 112 58.43 24.42 4.61
CA THR A 112 59.64 24.61 5.43
C THR A 112 59.23 24.98 6.86
N LYS A 113 60.15 24.79 7.82
CA LYS A 113 59.88 25.06 9.23
C LYS A 113 59.45 26.51 9.44
N GLY A 114 58.32 26.71 10.12
CA GLY A 114 57.75 28.03 10.38
C GLY A 114 56.81 28.55 9.28
N GLN A 115 56.68 27.84 8.15
CA GLN A 115 55.71 28.15 7.11
C GLN A 115 54.72 27.01 6.92
N PHE A 116 53.55 27.36 6.41
CA PHE A 116 52.54 26.39 6.00
C PHE A 116 51.74 26.90 4.81
N ILE A 117 51.28 25.96 3.99
CA ILE A 117 50.37 26.17 2.87
C ILE A 117 49.03 25.57 3.26
N ILE A 118 47.94 26.28 3.00
CA ILE A 118 46.59 25.74 2.99
C ILE A 118 46.13 25.64 1.54
N LEU A 119 45.73 24.45 1.12
CA LEU A 119 45.00 24.20 -0.11
C LEU A 119 43.51 24.07 0.22
N PHE A 120 42.67 24.80 -0.50
CA PHE A 120 41.22 24.81 -0.37
C PHE A 120 40.60 24.22 -1.64
N ASN A 121 39.96 23.06 -1.50
CA ASN A 121 39.17 22.46 -2.57
C ASN A 121 37.68 22.59 -2.23
N ASP A 122 36.93 23.31 -3.06
CA ASP A 122 35.48 23.52 -2.87
C ASP A 122 34.73 22.22 -3.16
N ILE A 123 34.14 21.64 -2.12
CA ILE A 123 33.36 20.39 -2.19
C ILE A 123 31.86 20.63 -1.97
N THR A 124 31.42 21.89 -2.06
CA THR A 124 30.04 22.29 -1.72
C THR A 124 29.02 21.53 -2.56
N ASP A 125 29.22 21.45 -3.87
CA ASP A 125 28.29 20.76 -4.76
C ASP A 125 28.24 19.25 -4.51
N ILE A 126 29.38 18.65 -4.13
CA ILE A 126 29.47 17.23 -3.75
C ILE A 126 28.67 16.97 -2.46
N ILE A 127 28.81 17.84 -1.45
CA ILE A 127 28.05 17.72 -0.20
C ILE A 127 26.56 17.89 -0.47
N LYS A 128 26.17 18.95 -1.19
CA LYS A 128 24.76 19.21 -1.53
C LYS A 128 24.14 18.06 -2.33
N ALA A 129 24.86 17.51 -3.32
CA ALA A 129 24.40 16.36 -4.08
C ALA A 129 24.21 15.12 -3.19
N ASN A 130 25.16 14.84 -2.30
CA ASN A 130 25.06 13.72 -1.36
C ASN A 130 23.89 13.87 -0.37
N GLU A 131 23.62 15.08 0.12
CA GLU A 131 22.47 15.35 0.99
C GLU A 131 21.15 15.13 0.26
N VAL A 132 21.05 15.59 -0.98
CA VAL A 132 19.89 15.36 -1.85
C VAL A 132 19.68 13.87 -2.10
N LEU A 133 20.74 13.12 -2.45
CA LEU A 133 20.68 11.67 -2.62
C LEU A 133 20.23 10.95 -1.34
N LYS A 134 20.79 11.33 -0.19
CA LYS A 134 20.41 10.77 1.11
C LYS A 134 18.94 11.03 1.44
N LYS A 135 18.43 12.23 1.13
CA LYS A 135 17.01 12.58 1.28
C LYS A 135 16.13 11.66 0.45
N TYR A 136 16.44 11.46 -0.83
CA TYR A 136 15.66 10.58 -1.71
C TYR A 136 15.77 9.11 -1.31
N PHE A 137 16.94 8.65 -0.86
CA PHE A 137 17.11 7.30 -0.32
C PHE A 137 16.20 7.05 0.89
N ILE A 138 16.12 8.00 1.83
CA ILE A 138 15.22 7.89 2.99
C ILE A 138 13.75 7.82 2.54
N LEU A 139 13.35 8.63 1.55
CA LEU A 139 11.98 8.59 1.02
C LEU A 139 11.67 7.25 0.35
N PHE A 140 12.60 6.73 -0.45
CA PHE A 140 12.47 5.43 -1.12
C PHE A 140 12.34 4.29 -0.11
N GLU A 141 13.24 4.21 0.88
CA GLU A 141 13.26 3.14 1.88
C GLU A 141 12.07 3.16 2.84
N ASN A 142 11.51 4.34 3.14
CA ASN A 142 10.39 4.48 4.09
C ASN A 142 9.03 4.64 3.41
N ALA A 143 8.94 4.48 2.08
CA ALA A 143 7.67 4.49 1.38
C ALA A 143 6.81 3.30 1.83
N MET A 144 5.53 3.57 2.14
CA MET A 144 4.57 2.52 2.53
C MET A 144 4.18 1.60 1.38
N ASP A 145 4.24 2.11 0.15
CA ASP A 145 4.06 1.31 -1.05
C ASP A 145 5.38 0.60 -1.39
N ILE A 146 5.27 -0.57 -2.00
CA ILE A 146 6.40 -1.32 -2.53
C ILE A 146 6.92 -0.55 -3.75
N ILE A 147 8.22 -0.30 -3.82
CA ILE A 147 8.84 0.33 -4.98
C ILE A 147 9.88 -0.63 -5.55
N ILE A 148 9.77 -0.94 -6.85
CA ILE A 148 10.71 -1.78 -7.58
C ILE A 148 11.22 -1.03 -8.81
N TYR A 149 12.55 -0.96 -8.94
CA TYR A 149 13.26 -0.39 -10.07
C TYR A 149 13.73 -1.50 -11.01
N LEU A 150 13.41 -1.38 -12.30
CA LEU A 150 13.54 -2.44 -13.28
C LEU A 150 14.28 -1.98 -14.54
N LYS A 151 14.92 -2.93 -15.23
CA LYS A 151 15.28 -2.80 -16.64
C LYS A 151 14.08 -3.06 -17.54
N SER A 152 14.19 -2.67 -18.81
CA SER A 152 13.17 -2.91 -19.84
C SER A 152 12.83 -4.40 -20.06
N ASP A 153 13.77 -5.32 -19.81
CA ASP A 153 13.58 -6.77 -19.89
C ASP A 153 12.89 -7.39 -18.65
N GLY A 154 12.56 -6.55 -17.66
CA GLY A 154 11.93 -6.96 -16.40
C GLY A 154 12.90 -7.42 -15.31
N SER A 155 14.22 -7.34 -15.53
CA SER A 155 15.22 -7.61 -14.49
C SER A 155 15.14 -6.55 -13.39
N ILE A 156 15.17 -6.99 -12.13
CA ILE A 156 15.05 -6.10 -10.98
C ILE A 156 16.42 -5.52 -10.63
N ILE A 157 16.52 -4.20 -10.69
CA ILE A 157 17.74 -3.45 -10.35
C ILE A 157 17.77 -3.14 -8.86
N ASP A 158 16.66 -2.74 -8.27
CA ASP A 158 16.59 -2.44 -6.84
C ASP A 158 15.13 -2.50 -6.35
N ALA A 159 14.95 -2.65 -5.04
CA ALA A 159 13.64 -2.66 -4.40
C ALA A 159 13.74 -2.09 -2.98
N ASN A 160 12.75 -1.31 -2.56
CA ASN A 160 12.78 -0.68 -1.24
C ASN A 160 12.61 -1.69 -0.10
N LYS A 161 12.88 -1.27 1.14
CA LYS A 161 12.64 -2.09 2.34
C LYS A 161 11.23 -2.70 2.40
N THR A 162 10.20 -1.96 2.02
CA THR A 162 8.82 -2.47 2.00
C THR A 162 8.65 -3.65 1.06
N ALA A 163 9.32 -3.66 -0.10
CA ALA A 163 9.34 -4.82 -1.00
C ALA A 163 9.96 -6.06 -0.34
N VAL A 164 11.11 -5.89 0.31
CA VAL A 164 11.80 -6.95 1.06
C VAL A 164 10.88 -7.55 2.12
N GLU A 165 10.24 -6.70 2.93
CA GLU A 165 9.33 -7.13 4.00
C GLU A 165 8.07 -7.81 3.47
N LYS A 166 7.45 -7.27 2.40
CA LYS A 166 6.17 -7.77 1.88
C LYS A 166 6.30 -9.06 1.09
N TYR A 167 7.36 -9.22 0.30
CA TYR A 167 7.56 -10.42 -0.50
C TYR A 167 8.37 -11.51 0.22
N GLY A 168 9.19 -11.16 1.22
CA GLY A 168 10.03 -12.09 1.96
C GLY A 168 11.33 -12.51 1.24
N TYR A 169 11.67 -11.86 0.13
CA TYR A 169 12.99 -12.01 -0.51
C TYR A 169 13.98 -11.02 0.07
N SER A 170 15.26 -11.41 0.19
CA SER A 170 16.32 -10.47 0.50
C SER A 170 16.55 -9.50 -0.67
N ARG A 171 17.19 -8.36 -0.41
CA ARG A 171 17.55 -7.42 -1.48
C ARG A 171 18.49 -8.05 -2.51
N GLU A 172 19.44 -8.88 -2.07
CA GLU A 172 20.34 -9.62 -2.96
C GLU A 172 19.58 -10.63 -3.83
N GLU A 173 18.53 -11.28 -3.31
CA GLU A 173 17.66 -12.14 -4.10
C GLU A 173 16.92 -11.32 -5.15
N PHE A 174 16.37 -10.16 -4.78
CA PHE A 174 15.70 -9.27 -5.73
C PHE A 174 16.59 -8.89 -6.92
N HIS A 175 17.86 -8.55 -6.71
CA HIS A 175 18.79 -8.21 -7.82
C HIS A 175 18.96 -9.33 -8.85
N ASN A 176 18.67 -10.58 -8.49
CA ASN A 176 18.79 -11.75 -9.36
C ASN A 176 17.43 -12.24 -9.89
N MET A 177 16.36 -11.50 -9.63
CA MET A 177 15.00 -11.85 -10.01
C MET A 177 14.50 -11.00 -11.17
N ARG A 178 13.45 -11.52 -11.82
CA ARG A 178 12.65 -10.79 -12.79
C ARG A 178 11.25 -10.56 -12.27
N LEU A 179 10.64 -9.46 -12.71
CA LEU A 179 9.31 -9.03 -12.31
C LEU A 179 8.24 -10.13 -12.47
N GLN A 180 8.33 -10.97 -13.50
CA GLN A 180 7.33 -12.02 -13.76
C GLN A 180 7.29 -13.07 -12.64
N GLN A 181 8.38 -13.26 -11.90
CA GLN A 181 8.45 -14.19 -10.77
C GLN A 181 7.66 -13.69 -9.55
N LEU A 182 7.31 -12.40 -9.51
CA LEU A 182 6.51 -11.81 -8.44
C LEU A 182 5.01 -11.84 -8.75
N ARG A 183 4.61 -12.26 -9.95
CA ARG A 183 3.21 -12.28 -10.41
C ARG A 183 2.61 -13.65 -10.27
N GLU A 184 1.32 -13.68 -9.94
CA GLU A 184 0.55 -14.91 -9.95
C GLU A 184 0.32 -15.37 -11.42
N PRO A 185 0.48 -16.67 -11.73
CA PRO A 185 0.46 -17.16 -13.11
C PRO A 185 -0.80 -16.84 -13.94
N SER A 186 -1.99 -16.80 -13.33
CA SER A 186 -3.24 -16.47 -14.03
C SER A 186 -3.27 -15.03 -14.56
N THR A 187 -2.52 -14.12 -13.92
CA THR A 187 -2.41 -12.70 -14.33
C THR A 187 -1.40 -12.45 -15.45
N MET A 188 -0.68 -13.49 -15.91
CA MET A 188 0.38 -13.34 -16.91
C MET A 188 -0.14 -13.06 -18.32
N LYS A 189 -1.41 -13.36 -18.61
CA LYS A 189 -2.01 -13.12 -19.93
C LYS A 189 -2.03 -11.64 -20.31
N GLU A 190 -2.11 -10.76 -19.32
CA GLU A 190 -2.20 -9.31 -19.50
C GLU A 190 -0.83 -8.63 -19.46
N TYR A 191 0.22 -9.35 -19.07
CA TYR A 191 1.55 -8.79 -18.81
C TYR A 191 2.10 -8.01 -20.00
N GLN A 192 2.07 -8.60 -21.20
CA GLN A 192 2.66 -7.99 -22.39
C GLN A 192 1.99 -6.63 -22.72
N ALA A 193 0.66 -6.60 -22.76
CA ALA A 193 -0.10 -5.38 -23.02
C ALA A 193 0.15 -4.30 -21.94
N GLN A 194 0.23 -4.71 -20.66
CA GLN A 194 0.54 -3.79 -19.56
C GLN A 194 1.94 -3.17 -19.72
N MET A 195 2.94 -3.95 -20.15
CA MET A 195 4.31 -3.46 -20.35
C MET A 195 4.42 -2.51 -21.55
N GLU A 196 3.66 -2.75 -22.61
CA GLU A 196 3.60 -1.89 -23.79
C GLU A 196 2.99 -0.51 -23.46
N ILE A 197 1.84 -0.48 -22.78
CA ILE A 197 1.20 0.78 -22.36
C ILE A 197 2.08 1.55 -21.36
N SER A 198 2.73 0.82 -20.44
CA SER A 198 3.67 1.42 -19.49
C SER A 198 4.87 2.09 -20.18
N ALA A 199 5.27 1.61 -21.36
CA ALA A 199 6.36 2.19 -22.13
C ALA A 199 5.97 3.48 -22.87
N SER A 200 4.69 3.69 -23.18
CA SER A 200 4.22 4.87 -23.92
C SER A 200 3.74 6.01 -23.02
N GLU A 201 2.86 5.72 -22.06
CA GLU A 201 2.15 6.76 -21.28
C GLU A 201 2.04 6.47 -19.78
N GLY A 202 2.51 5.30 -19.34
CA GLY A 202 2.31 4.82 -17.97
C GLY A 202 0.95 4.16 -17.79
N ILE A 203 0.83 3.28 -16.79
CA ILE A 203 -0.40 2.52 -16.55
C ILE A 203 -0.64 2.30 -15.06
N VAL A 204 -1.91 2.22 -14.67
CA VAL A 204 -2.35 1.70 -13.37
C VAL A 204 -3.26 0.49 -13.63
N TYR A 205 -2.98 -0.63 -12.95
CA TYR A 205 -3.79 -1.85 -13.07
C TYR A 205 -3.85 -2.60 -11.74
N GLU A 206 -4.91 -3.39 -11.55
CA GLU A 206 -4.99 -4.36 -10.46
C GLU A 206 -4.41 -5.71 -10.90
N GLY A 207 -3.80 -6.44 -9.97
CA GLY A 207 -3.21 -7.76 -10.22
C GLY A 207 -3.11 -8.58 -8.94
N ILE A 208 -2.46 -9.74 -9.05
CA ILE A 208 -2.19 -10.63 -7.93
C ILE A 208 -0.71 -10.96 -7.97
N ASN A 209 -0.03 -10.71 -6.85
CA ASN A 209 1.38 -11.02 -6.70
C ASN A 209 1.58 -12.19 -5.75
N VAL A 210 2.74 -12.84 -5.88
CA VAL A 210 3.12 -14.03 -5.11
C VAL A 210 4.38 -13.74 -4.29
N LYS A 211 4.35 -14.11 -3.01
CA LYS A 211 5.48 -14.01 -2.08
C LYS A 211 6.41 -15.20 -2.21
N LYS A 212 7.57 -15.14 -1.53
CA LYS A 212 8.55 -16.23 -1.48
C LYS A 212 7.97 -17.54 -0.92
N ASP A 213 7.05 -17.45 0.03
CA ASP A 213 6.37 -18.61 0.64
C ASP A 213 5.21 -19.17 -0.22
N GLY A 214 4.95 -18.58 -1.39
CA GLY A 214 3.87 -18.96 -2.29
C GLY A 214 2.50 -18.32 -1.97
N THR A 215 2.37 -17.58 -0.87
CA THR A 215 1.13 -16.87 -0.56
C THR A 215 0.91 -15.73 -1.54
N THR A 216 -0.35 -15.50 -1.91
CA THR A 216 -0.73 -14.48 -2.88
C THR A 216 -1.42 -13.30 -2.19
N PHE A 217 -1.28 -12.11 -2.76
CA PHE A 217 -1.99 -10.92 -2.30
C PHE A 217 -2.37 -10.02 -3.47
N PRO A 218 -3.55 -9.39 -3.42
CA PRO A 218 -4.01 -8.48 -4.46
C PRO A 218 -3.22 -7.17 -4.39
N VAL A 219 -2.88 -6.63 -5.56
CA VAL A 219 -2.11 -5.41 -5.71
C VAL A 219 -2.74 -4.45 -6.70
N GLU A 220 -2.51 -3.15 -6.48
CA GLU A 220 -2.65 -2.11 -7.48
C GLU A 220 -1.25 -1.64 -7.87
N VAL A 221 -0.94 -1.66 -9.17
CA VAL A 221 0.40 -1.39 -9.69
C VAL A 221 0.34 -0.15 -10.57
N SER A 222 1.06 0.89 -10.18
CA SER A 222 1.42 2.00 -11.06
C SER A 222 2.77 1.72 -11.68
N SER A 223 2.83 1.73 -13.02
CA SER A 223 4.03 1.37 -13.77
C SER A 223 4.37 2.47 -14.77
N GLN A 224 5.57 3.04 -14.65
CA GLN A 224 6.05 4.10 -15.53
C GLN A 224 7.44 3.75 -16.07
N THR A 225 7.65 3.98 -17.37
CA THR A 225 8.96 3.82 -18.02
C THR A 225 9.61 5.18 -18.22
N THR A 226 10.92 5.28 -18.03
CA THR A 226 11.73 6.48 -18.19
C THR A 226 13.06 6.16 -18.86
N GLU A 227 13.71 7.15 -19.46
CA GLU A 227 15.01 7.01 -20.11
C GLU A 227 16.06 7.78 -19.32
N ILE A 228 17.19 7.12 -19.02
CA ILE A 228 18.35 7.75 -18.39
C ILE A 228 19.57 7.39 -19.23
N ASN A 229 20.24 8.39 -19.80
CA ASN A 229 21.44 8.23 -20.62
C ASN A 229 21.28 7.22 -21.79
N GLY A 230 20.10 7.14 -22.42
CA GLY A 230 19.83 6.20 -23.52
C GLY A 230 19.38 4.80 -23.10
N GLU A 231 19.32 4.48 -21.80
CA GLU A 231 18.81 3.21 -21.30
C GLU A 231 17.41 3.39 -20.70
N LEU A 232 16.50 2.47 -21.03
CA LEU A 232 15.12 2.47 -20.56
C LEU A 232 15.01 1.73 -19.22
N PHE A 233 14.46 2.43 -18.24
CA PHE A 233 14.19 1.94 -16.90
C PHE A 233 12.69 2.00 -16.62
N ARG A 234 12.20 1.08 -15.79
CA ARG A 234 10.79 1.06 -15.38
C ARG A 234 10.67 1.07 -13.86
N ILE A 235 9.75 1.87 -13.36
CA ILE A 235 9.45 2.01 -11.95
C ILE A 235 8.07 1.41 -11.72
N HIS A 236 7.99 0.44 -10.81
CA HIS A 236 6.72 -0.07 -10.30
C HIS A 236 6.51 0.45 -8.88
N ILE A 237 5.41 1.15 -8.67
CA ILE A 237 4.87 1.45 -7.35
C ILE A 237 3.68 0.51 -7.13
N ILE A 238 3.81 -0.39 -6.16
CA ILE A 238 2.88 -1.50 -5.92
C ILE A 238 2.24 -1.29 -4.56
N ARG A 239 0.92 -1.13 -4.55
CA ARG A 239 0.12 -1.00 -3.34
C ARG A 239 -0.58 -2.32 -3.03
N ASP A 240 -0.43 -2.79 -1.80
CA ASP A 240 -1.19 -3.92 -1.27
C ASP A 240 -2.63 -3.48 -1.01
N ILE A 241 -3.59 -4.05 -1.74
CA ILE A 241 -5.01 -3.70 -1.65
C ILE A 241 -5.84 -4.76 -0.90
N THR A 242 -5.20 -5.63 -0.11
CA THR A 242 -5.87 -6.70 0.64
C THR A 242 -6.99 -6.16 1.52
N GLN A 243 -6.69 -5.17 2.38
CA GLN A 243 -7.69 -4.58 3.28
C GLN A 243 -8.85 -3.91 2.54
N ARG A 244 -8.57 -3.31 1.38
CA ARG A 244 -9.61 -2.70 0.53
C ARG A 244 -10.53 -3.78 -0.02
N LYS A 245 -9.99 -4.87 -0.58
CA LYS A 245 -10.78 -6.00 -1.11
C LYS A 245 -11.60 -6.68 -0.02
N GLU A 246 -11.00 -6.95 1.15
CA GLU A 246 -11.71 -7.53 2.31
C GLU A 246 -12.85 -6.62 2.79
N SER A 247 -12.62 -5.31 2.82
CA SER A 247 -13.65 -4.33 3.21
C SER A 247 -14.78 -4.27 2.18
N GLU A 248 -14.45 -4.26 0.89
CA GLU A 248 -15.43 -4.31 -0.21
C GLU A 248 -16.28 -5.59 -0.15
N GLU A 249 -15.68 -6.75 0.11
CA GLU A 249 -16.39 -8.02 0.29
C GLU A 249 -17.27 -8.00 1.53
N LYS A 250 -16.77 -7.47 2.65
CA LYS A 250 -17.56 -7.33 3.88
C LYS A 250 -18.75 -6.41 3.69
N ILE A 251 -18.58 -5.29 2.98
CA ILE A 251 -19.69 -4.38 2.65
C ILE A 251 -20.71 -5.10 1.77
N LYS A 252 -20.26 -5.82 0.73
CA LYS A 252 -21.15 -6.62 -0.12
C LYS A 252 -21.89 -7.69 0.67
N TYR A 253 -21.24 -8.33 1.64
CA TYR A 253 -21.87 -9.31 2.51
C TYR A 253 -22.93 -8.64 3.40
N LEU A 254 -22.59 -7.57 4.12
CA LEU A 254 -23.52 -6.86 5.00
C LEU A 254 -24.71 -6.23 4.25
N ALA A 255 -24.51 -5.83 3.00
CA ALA A 255 -25.59 -5.32 2.15
C ALA A 255 -26.57 -6.41 1.69
N ASN A 256 -26.13 -7.68 1.62
CA ASN A 256 -26.89 -8.77 1.03
C ASN A 256 -27.43 -9.81 2.03
N TYR A 257 -26.85 -9.92 3.22
CA TYR A 257 -27.20 -10.95 4.20
C TYR A 257 -27.76 -10.33 5.50
N ASP A 258 -28.62 -11.09 6.17
CA ASP A 258 -29.19 -10.72 7.47
C ASP A 258 -28.17 -10.98 8.59
N ALA A 259 -27.88 -9.97 9.40
CA ALA A 259 -26.80 -10.02 10.40
C ALA A 259 -27.04 -11.04 11.53
N LEU A 260 -28.30 -11.45 11.78
CA LEU A 260 -28.62 -12.42 12.83
C LEU A 260 -28.52 -13.86 12.31
N THR A 261 -29.04 -14.09 11.11
CA THR A 261 -29.28 -15.44 10.57
C THR A 261 -28.31 -15.87 9.46
N GLU A 262 -27.49 -14.93 8.95
CA GLU A 262 -26.49 -15.14 7.89
C GLU A 262 -27.06 -15.66 6.55
N ILE A 263 -28.38 -15.63 6.37
CA ILE A 263 -29.06 -15.91 5.10
C ILE A 263 -29.37 -14.60 4.36
N PRO A 264 -29.70 -14.62 3.04
CA PRO A 264 -30.05 -13.41 2.30
C PRO A 264 -31.07 -12.53 3.02
N ASN A 265 -30.79 -11.23 3.07
CA ASN A 265 -31.76 -10.26 3.57
C ASN A 265 -32.84 -9.99 2.51
N ARG A 266 -33.86 -9.22 2.91
CA ARG A 266 -34.96 -8.82 2.02
C ARG A 266 -34.51 -8.23 0.68
N GLY A 267 -33.52 -7.33 0.70
CA GLY A 267 -33.05 -6.64 -0.50
C GLY A 267 -32.44 -7.62 -1.51
N PHE A 268 -31.52 -8.46 -1.05
CA PHE A 268 -30.87 -9.45 -1.92
C PHE A 268 -31.83 -10.53 -2.39
N PHE A 269 -32.73 -11.00 -1.53
CA PHE A 269 -33.77 -11.95 -1.91
C PHE A 269 -34.67 -11.39 -3.03
N MET A 270 -35.16 -10.15 -2.88
CA MET A 270 -36.02 -9.52 -3.89
C MET A 270 -35.30 -9.34 -5.23
N TYR A 271 -34.02 -8.97 -5.21
CA TYR A 271 -33.20 -8.90 -6.41
C TYR A 271 -33.14 -10.26 -7.14
N GLN A 272 -32.90 -11.35 -6.41
CA GLN A 272 -32.87 -12.69 -7.01
C GLN A 272 -34.26 -13.15 -7.47
N PHE A 273 -35.31 -12.78 -6.74
CA PHE A 273 -36.68 -13.11 -7.09
C PHE A 273 -37.07 -12.48 -8.44
N GLU A 274 -36.82 -11.18 -8.63
CA GLU A 274 -37.06 -10.51 -9.90
C GLU A 274 -36.29 -11.17 -11.05
N LYS A 275 -35.04 -11.58 -10.80
CA LYS A 275 -34.24 -12.31 -11.80
C LYS A 275 -34.89 -13.65 -12.18
N ILE A 276 -35.34 -14.44 -11.20
CA ILE A 276 -36.03 -15.72 -11.45
C ILE A 276 -37.34 -15.51 -12.19
N LEU A 277 -38.13 -14.50 -11.81
CA LEU A 277 -39.40 -14.19 -12.46
C LEU A 277 -39.18 -13.89 -13.95
N ASN A 278 -38.22 -13.01 -14.26
CA ASN A 278 -37.90 -12.65 -15.64
C ASN A 278 -37.38 -13.83 -16.46
N GLN A 279 -36.49 -14.64 -15.88
CA GLN A 279 -35.99 -15.87 -16.51
C GLN A 279 -37.11 -16.88 -16.77
N SER A 280 -38.01 -17.05 -15.80
CA SER A 280 -39.13 -17.99 -15.88
C SER A 280 -40.17 -17.54 -16.91
N LYS A 281 -40.41 -16.24 -17.02
CA LYS A 281 -41.26 -15.64 -18.06
C LYS A 281 -40.71 -15.88 -19.46
N ALA A 282 -39.40 -15.71 -19.66
CA ALA A 282 -38.74 -15.96 -20.94
C ALA A 282 -38.75 -17.46 -21.32
N ASN A 283 -38.47 -18.33 -20.36
CA ASN A 283 -38.30 -19.77 -20.61
C ASN A 283 -39.58 -20.60 -20.40
N LYS A 284 -40.69 -19.97 -20.02
CA LYS A 284 -41.96 -20.62 -19.64
C LYS A 284 -41.80 -21.68 -18.54
N ASN A 285 -40.90 -21.44 -17.59
CA ASN A 285 -40.68 -22.31 -16.45
C ASN A 285 -41.61 -21.93 -15.28
N LYS A 286 -41.98 -22.94 -14.48
CA LYS A 286 -42.67 -22.72 -13.20
C LYS A 286 -41.67 -22.67 -12.04
N PHE A 287 -42.03 -21.93 -10.99
CA PHE A 287 -41.32 -21.93 -9.72
C PHE A 287 -42.33 -21.73 -8.58
N ALA A 288 -41.99 -22.18 -7.38
CA ALA A 288 -42.80 -21.96 -6.19
C ALA A 288 -42.19 -20.87 -5.30
N VAL A 289 -43.07 -20.14 -4.61
CA VAL A 289 -42.71 -19.22 -3.53
C VAL A 289 -43.39 -19.72 -2.27
N LEU A 290 -42.59 -19.93 -1.23
CA LEU A 290 -43.05 -20.31 0.09
C LEU A 290 -42.71 -19.15 1.03
N ILE A 291 -43.67 -18.78 1.87
CA ILE A 291 -43.49 -17.81 2.96
C ILE A 291 -43.89 -18.50 4.25
N PHE A 292 -43.14 -18.29 5.31
CA PHE A 292 -43.52 -18.79 6.62
C PHE A 292 -43.01 -17.88 7.72
N ASP A 293 -43.67 -17.96 8.87
CA ASP A 293 -43.20 -17.35 10.10
C ASP A 293 -43.17 -18.38 11.24
N VAL A 294 -42.56 -17.99 12.36
CA VAL A 294 -42.51 -18.83 13.56
C VAL A 294 -43.78 -18.64 14.37
N ASP A 295 -44.57 -19.70 14.49
CA ASP A 295 -45.84 -19.67 15.22
C ASP A 295 -45.60 -19.23 16.68
N LYS A 296 -46.35 -18.21 17.12
CA LYS A 296 -46.26 -17.64 18.47
C LYS A 296 -44.86 -17.14 18.85
N PHE A 297 -44.03 -16.70 17.90
CA PHE A 297 -42.69 -16.16 18.18
C PHE A 297 -42.67 -15.06 19.25
N LYS A 298 -43.66 -14.17 19.24
CA LYS A 298 -43.81 -13.13 20.27
C LYS A 298 -43.90 -13.72 21.69
N LEU A 299 -44.61 -14.83 21.87
CA LEU A 299 -44.74 -15.50 23.17
C LEU A 299 -43.38 -16.06 23.65
N ILE A 300 -42.56 -16.56 22.73
CA ILE A 300 -41.19 -17.01 23.06
C ILE A 300 -40.37 -15.83 23.58
N ASN A 301 -40.43 -14.67 22.90
CA ASN A 301 -39.73 -13.47 23.36
C ASN A 301 -40.25 -12.95 24.70
N ASP A 302 -41.58 -12.92 24.88
CA ASP A 302 -42.21 -12.41 26.10
C ASP A 302 -41.89 -13.29 27.32
N ILE A 303 -41.77 -14.61 27.15
CA ILE A 303 -41.47 -15.56 28.24
C ILE A 303 -39.96 -15.72 28.48
N HIS A 304 -39.16 -15.84 27.42
CA HIS A 304 -37.74 -16.24 27.52
C HIS A 304 -36.75 -15.15 27.13
N GLY A 305 -37.24 -13.97 26.73
CA GLY A 305 -36.44 -12.82 26.34
C GLY A 305 -35.97 -12.85 24.89
N HIS A 306 -35.55 -11.69 24.37
CA HIS A 306 -35.14 -11.54 22.97
C HIS A 306 -33.95 -12.42 22.56
N ASN A 307 -33.01 -12.70 23.46
CA ASN A 307 -31.89 -13.60 23.16
C ASN A 307 -32.35 -15.03 22.84
N ALA A 308 -33.44 -15.49 23.47
CA ALA A 308 -34.03 -16.79 23.17
C ALA A 308 -34.70 -16.79 21.79
N GLY A 309 -35.41 -15.72 21.44
CA GLY A 309 -35.96 -15.55 20.10
C GLY A 309 -34.89 -15.48 19.02
N ASP A 310 -33.79 -14.77 19.28
CA ASP A 310 -32.65 -14.70 18.39
C ASP A 310 -32.04 -16.08 18.12
N GLU A 311 -31.91 -16.92 19.15
CA GLU A 311 -31.45 -18.31 18.97
C GLU A 311 -32.45 -19.15 18.17
N VAL A 312 -33.75 -18.98 18.40
CA VAL A 312 -34.78 -19.64 17.59
C VAL A 312 -34.63 -19.26 16.11
N LEU A 313 -34.48 -17.97 15.80
CA LEU A 313 -34.32 -17.50 14.42
C LEU A 313 -33.04 -18.04 13.77
N LYS A 314 -31.92 -18.09 14.50
CA LYS A 314 -30.67 -18.70 14.02
C LYS A 314 -30.85 -20.18 13.69
N GLN A 315 -31.48 -20.94 14.57
CA GLN A 315 -31.73 -22.36 14.36
C GLN A 315 -32.70 -22.61 13.21
N VAL A 316 -33.76 -21.80 13.09
CA VAL A 316 -34.71 -21.86 11.97
C VAL A 316 -33.97 -21.64 10.65
N ALA A 317 -33.15 -20.60 10.55
CA ALA A 317 -32.37 -20.29 9.34
C ALA A 317 -31.40 -21.43 8.97
N LYS A 318 -30.67 -21.96 9.95
CA LYS A 318 -29.75 -23.09 9.75
C LYS A 318 -30.49 -24.34 9.25
N ARG A 319 -31.59 -24.69 9.91
CA ARG A 319 -32.42 -25.87 9.53
C ARG A 319 -33.08 -25.67 8.17
N LEU A 320 -33.44 -24.43 7.82
CA LEU A 320 -33.94 -24.09 6.50
C LEU A 320 -32.88 -24.33 5.43
N GLN A 321 -31.64 -23.87 5.64
CA GLN A 321 -30.52 -24.14 4.73
C GLN A 321 -30.28 -25.65 4.51
N GLU A 322 -30.39 -26.46 5.56
CA GLU A 322 -30.28 -27.93 5.48
C GLU A 322 -31.49 -28.57 4.77
N ALA A 323 -32.67 -27.95 4.88
CA ALA A 323 -33.92 -28.44 4.31
C ALA A 323 -34.14 -28.03 2.84
N VAL A 324 -33.31 -27.18 2.24
CA VAL A 324 -33.44 -26.74 0.85
C VAL A 324 -32.28 -27.25 -0.01
N ARG A 325 -32.43 -27.20 -1.34
CA ARG A 325 -31.36 -27.53 -2.29
C ARG A 325 -30.46 -26.31 -2.49
N LYS A 326 -29.22 -26.51 -2.96
CA LYS A 326 -28.30 -25.41 -3.31
C LYS A 326 -28.85 -24.44 -4.38
N THR A 327 -29.81 -24.90 -5.18
CA THR A 327 -30.48 -24.11 -6.23
C THR A 327 -31.62 -23.27 -5.70
N ASP A 328 -32.14 -23.59 -4.52
CA ASP A 328 -33.25 -22.88 -3.92
C ASP A 328 -32.73 -21.59 -3.27
N ILE A 329 -33.55 -20.54 -3.28
CA ILE A 329 -33.19 -19.25 -2.71
C ILE A 329 -33.98 -19.06 -1.44
N ILE A 330 -33.30 -18.76 -0.34
CA ILE A 330 -33.92 -18.48 0.95
C ILE A 330 -33.64 -17.03 1.34
N GLY A 331 -34.49 -16.44 2.16
CA GLY A 331 -34.20 -15.14 2.76
C GLY A 331 -35.06 -14.83 3.97
N ARG A 332 -34.59 -13.90 4.80
CA ARG A 332 -35.34 -13.38 5.95
C ARG A 332 -35.80 -11.96 5.65
N PHE A 333 -37.11 -11.72 5.76
CA PHE A 333 -37.71 -10.42 5.43
C PHE A 333 -37.74 -9.44 6.61
N GLY A 334 -37.65 -9.97 7.82
CA GLY A 334 -37.62 -9.23 9.08
C GLY A 334 -38.42 -9.96 10.15
N GLY A 335 -38.16 -9.68 11.42
CA GLY A 335 -38.85 -10.38 12.52
C GLY A 335 -38.66 -11.89 12.42
N ASP A 336 -39.77 -12.62 12.38
CA ASP A 336 -39.86 -14.07 12.23
C ASP A 336 -40.23 -14.55 10.82
N GLU A 337 -40.25 -13.67 9.82
CA GLU A 337 -40.69 -13.97 8.45
C GLU A 337 -39.54 -14.46 7.55
N PHE A 338 -39.72 -15.65 6.98
CA PHE A 338 -38.80 -16.33 6.06
C PHE A 338 -39.47 -16.65 4.73
N LEU A 339 -38.71 -16.54 3.65
CA LEU A 339 -39.16 -16.87 2.31
C LEU A 339 -38.23 -17.87 1.63
N VAL A 340 -38.81 -18.67 0.74
CA VAL A 340 -38.11 -19.63 -0.12
C VAL A 340 -38.64 -19.51 -1.53
N ILE A 341 -37.74 -19.50 -2.52
CA ILE A 341 -38.04 -19.70 -3.93
C ILE A 341 -37.47 -21.04 -4.32
N GLN A 342 -38.33 -21.90 -4.88
CA GLN A 342 -37.94 -23.17 -5.48
C GLN A 342 -38.02 -23.04 -7.00
N PRO A 343 -36.89 -22.83 -7.70
CA PRO A 343 -36.87 -22.68 -9.15
C PRO A 343 -37.15 -24.01 -9.87
N PHE A 344 -37.62 -23.93 -11.12
CA PHE A 344 -37.73 -25.06 -12.06
C PHE A 344 -38.55 -26.25 -11.55
N ILE A 345 -39.70 -25.99 -10.95
CA ILE A 345 -40.64 -27.05 -10.52
C ILE A 345 -41.36 -27.64 -11.73
N LYS A 346 -41.66 -28.94 -11.68
CA LYS A 346 -42.48 -29.63 -12.70
C LYS A 346 -43.96 -29.64 -12.34
N GLY A 347 -44.26 -29.68 -11.03
CA GLY A 347 -45.62 -29.81 -10.51
C GLY A 347 -45.70 -29.50 -9.02
N LYS A 348 -46.91 -29.64 -8.47
CA LYS A 348 -47.18 -29.36 -7.05
C LYS A 348 -46.44 -30.33 -6.13
N GLU A 349 -46.21 -31.56 -6.59
CA GLU A 349 -45.53 -32.63 -5.86
C GLU A 349 -44.11 -32.24 -5.46
N ASP A 350 -43.37 -31.55 -6.34
CA ASP A 350 -42.02 -31.04 -6.04
C ASP A 350 -42.03 -30.04 -4.87
N VAL A 351 -43.11 -29.26 -4.79
CA VAL A 351 -43.32 -28.22 -3.77
C VAL A 351 -43.75 -28.85 -2.45
N LEU A 352 -44.61 -29.87 -2.50
CA LEU A 352 -45.02 -30.63 -1.30
C LEU A 352 -43.81 -31.29 -0.64
N MET A 353 -42.93 -31.92 -1.43
CA MET A 353 -41.71 -32.55 -0.90
C MET A 353 -40.81 -31.56 -0.15
N ILE A 354 -40.67 -30.31 -0.64
CA ILE A 354 -39.86 -29.32 0.04
C ILE A 354 -40.58 -28.72 1.25
N ALA A 355 -41.89 -28.49 1.17
CA ALA A 355 -42.69 -27.99 2.29
C ALA A 355 -42.69 -28.97 3.47
N ASP A 356 -42.89 -30.27 3.21
CA ASP A 356 -42.80 -31.34 4.22
C ASP A 356 -41.41 -31.40 4.85
N ARG A 357 -40.36 -31.27 4.03
CA ARG A 357 -38.98 -31.28 4.51
C ARG A 357 -38.68 -30.06 5.38
N ILE A 358 -39.14 -28.87 4.98
CA ILE A 358 -38.99 -27.64 5.77
C ILE A 358 -39.72 -27.79 7.11
N LEU A 359 -41.00 -28.20 7.12
CA LEU A 359 -41.73 -28.47 8.37
C LEU A 359 -40.98 -29.44 9.27
N LYS A 360 -40.54 -30.59 8.74
CA LYS A 360 -39.85 -31.63 9.51
C LYS A 360 -38.54 -31.14 10.13
N PHE A 361 -37.76 -30.34 9.40
CA PHE A 361 -36.47 -29.86 9.88
C PHE A 361 -36.60 -28.69 10.85
N VAL A 362 -37.45 -27.72 10.51
CA VAL A 362 -37.60 -26.47 11.27
C VAL A 362 -38.33 -26.73 12.59
N ASN A 363 -39.36 -27.59 12.62
CA ASN A 363 -40.19 -27.85 13.81
C ASN A 363 -39.50 -28.67 14.92
N LYS A 364 -38.21 -28.99 14.77
CA LYS A 364 -37.47 -29.63 15.86
C LYS A 364 -37.41 -28.67 17.06
N PRO A 365 -37.44 -29.14 18.32
CA PRO A 365 -37.25 -28.24 19.46
C PRO A 365 -35.92 -27.50 19.38
N VAL A 366 -35.89 -26.24 19.82
CA VAL A 366 -34.67 -25.44 19.95
C VAL A 366 -34.21 -25.48 21.40
N LYS A 367 -32.99 -25.97 21.63
CA LYS A 367 -32.42 -26.00 22.97
C LYS A 367 -31.88 -24.61 23.32
N TRP A 368 -32.39 -24.02 24.40
CA TRP A 368 -31.93 -22.74 24.94
C TRP A 368 -31.67 -22.90 26.44
N ASN A 369 -30.42 -22.75 26.87
CA ASN A 369 -29.99 -23.08 28.24
C ASN A 369 -30.43 -24.50 28.64
N ASN A 370 -31.29 -24.61 29.67
CA ASN A 370 -31.83 -25.87 30.19
C ASN A 370 -33.29 -26.13 29.76
N VAL A 371 -33.83 -25.35 28.83
CA VAL A 371 -35.19 -25.55 28.29
C VAL A 371 -35.15 -25.95 26.81
N ASN A 372 -36.14 -26.74 26.41
CA ASN A 372 -36.42 -27.02 25.01
C ASN A 372 -37.63 -26.17 24.61
N LEU A 373 -37.42 -25.30 23.63
CA LEU A 373 -38.45 -24.45 23.07
C LEU A 373 -39.10 -25.20 21.90
N ASP A 374 -40.41 -25.46 22.01
CA ASP A 374 -41.18 -26.02 20.91
C ASP A 374 -41.39 -24.95 19.84
N VAL A 375 -40.90 -25.24 18.64
CA VAL A 375 -40.96 -24.33 17.49
C VAL A 375 -41.85 -24.96 16.44
N HIS A 376 -42.83 -24.19 15.96
CA HIS A 376 -43.70 -24.56 14.86
C HIS A 376 -43.71 -23.43 13.83
N ILE A 377 -43.95 -23.77 12.56
CA ILE A 377 -44.09 -22.79 11.49
C ILE A 377 -45.38 -23.04 10.70
N SER A 378 -45.96 -21.95 10.20
CA SER A 378 -47.07 -21.99 9.26
C SER A 378 -46.57 -21.53 7.89
N ILE A 379 -46.77 -22.33 6.84
CA ILE A 379 -46.24 -22.04 5.50
C ILE A 379 -47.37 -21.69 4.51
N GLY A 380 -47.27 -20.54 3.87
CA GLY A 380 -48.08 -20.18 2.71
C GLY A 380 -47.32 -20.43 1.41
N ILE A 381 -47.97 -21.04 0.44
CA ILE A 381 -47.33 -21.46 -0.82
C ILE A 381 -48.09 -20.88 -2.01
N THR A 382 -47.35 -20.37 -2.98
CA THR A 382 -47.89 -19.99 -4.30
C THR A 382 -46.99 -20.51 -5.41
N ILE A 383 -47.53 -20.64 -6.62
CA ILE A 383 -46.80 -21.14 -7.79
C ILE A 383 -46.93 -20.14 -8.93
N TYR A 384 -45.82 -19.72 -9.50
CA TYR A 384 -45.84 -18.95 -10.75
C TYR A 384 -46.12 -19.88 -11.94
N PRO A 385 -46.99 -19.49 -12.90
CA PRO A 385 -47.72 -18.21 -12.98
C PRO A 385 -49.12 -18.24 -12.32
N ASP A 386 -49.58 -19.39 -11.83
CA ASP A 386 -50.95 -19.63 -11.35
C ASP A 386 -51.34 -18.77 -10.13
N GLY A 387 -50.34 -18.25 -9.42
CA GLY A 387 -50.49 -17.43 -8.23
C GLY A 387 -50.51 -15.92 -8.49
N SER A 388 -49.66 -15.44 -9.41
CA SER A 388 -49.56 -14.04 -9.88
C SER A 388 -48.43 -13.95 -10.92
N ASP A 389 -48.43 -12.88 -11.71
CA ASP A 389 -47.41 -12.52 -12.69
C ASP A 389 -46.35 -11.53 -12.17
N SER A 390 -46.46 -11.07 -10.92
CA SER A 390 -45.55 -10.14 -10.26
C SER A 390 -45.00 -10.71 -8.95
N THR A 391 -43.79 -10.30 -8.57
CA THR A 391 -43.18 -10.68 -7.29
C THR A 391 -44.05 -10.27 -6.10
N GLN A 392 -44.56 -9.04 -6.12
CA GLN A 392 -45.45 -8.50 -5.08
C GLN A 392 -46.75 -9.30 -4.95
N GLY A 393 -47.38 -9.67 -6.07
CA GLY A 393 -48.61 -10.45 -6.07
C GLY A 393 -48.38 -11.90 -5.62
N LEU A 394 -47.25 -12.50 -5.99
CA LEU A 394 -46.86 -13.84 -5.50
C LEU A 394 -46.66 -13.82 -3.98
N ILE A 395 -45.93 -12.85 -3.43
CA ILE A 395 -45.75 -12.70 -1.98
C ILE A 395 -47.08 -12.50 -1.28
N HIS A 396 -47.90 -11.57 -1.76
CA HIS A 396 -49.21 -11.28 -1.18
C HIS A 396 -50.12 -12.52 -1.13
N ASN A 397 -50.13 -13.32 -2.20
CA ASN A 397 -50.95 -14.52 -2.27
C ASN A 397 -50.38 -15.68 -1.43
N ALA A 398 -49.06 -15.80 -1.32
CA ALA A 398 -48.42 -16.73 -0.39
C ALA A 398 -48.77 -16.35 1.07
N ASP A 399 -48.69 -15.07 1.42
CA ASP A 399 -49.02 -14.56 2.76
C ASP A 399 -50.48 -14.86 3.14
N ARG A 400 -51.42 -14.67 2.20
CA ARG A 400 -52.83 -15.09 2.40
C ARG A 400 -52.98 -16.58 2.71
N ALA A 401 -52.20 -17.44 2.07
CA ALA A 401 -52.20 -18.87 2.35
C ALA A 401 -51.57 -19.21 3.72
N MET A 402 -50.52 -18.49 4.10
CA MET A 402 -49.90 -18.62 5.42
C MET A 402 -50.88 -18.24 6.53
N TYR A 403 -51.55 -17.09 6.38
CA TYR A 403 -52.56 -16.63 7.33
C TYR A 403 -53.75 -17.60 7.45
N PHE A 404 -54.19 -18.19 6.33
CA PHE A 404 -55.20 -19.23 6.33
C PHE A 404 -54.76 -20.49 7.09
N THR A 405 -53.48 -20.89 6.94
CA THR A 405 -52.87 -22.00 7.68
C THR A 405 -52.91 -21.74 9.19
N LYS A 406 -52.54 -20.52 9.61
CA LYS A 406 -52.60 -20.12 11.03
C LYS A 406 -54.00 -20.22 11.61
N LYS A 407 -55.01 -19.76 10.86
CA LYS A 407 -56.42 -19.88 11.28
C LYS A 407 -56.90 -21.32 11.46
N LYS A 408 -56.28 -22.27 10.77
CA LYS A 408 -56.58 -23.71 10.87
C LYS A 408 -55.83 -24.43 12.00
N GLY A 409 -55.04 -23.72 12.80
CA GLY A 409 -54.29 -24.29 13.93
C GLY A 409 -52.77 -24.23 13.78
N GLY A 410 -52.26 -23.73 12.64
CA GLY A 410 -50.82 -23.58 12.37
C GLY A 410 -50.10 -24.90 12.14
N ASN A 411 -48.77 -24.89 12.22
CA ASN A 411 -47.91 -26.09 12.08
C ASN A 411 -48.19 -26.94 10.81
N ALA A 412 -48.46 -26.27 9.69
CA ALA A 412 -48.86 -26.91 8.43
C ALA A 412 -48.50 -26.00 7.25
N TYR A 413 -48.98 -26.34 6.06
CA TYR A 413 -48.92 -25.47 4.89
C TYR A 413 -50.26 -25.38 4.17
N SER A 414 -50.48 -24.30 3.41
CA SER A 414 -51.61 -24.15 2.50
C SER A 414 -51.16 -23.50 1.20
N PHE A 415 -51.89 -23.76 0.12
CA PHE A 415 -51.61 -23.21 -1.20
C PHE A 415 -52.59 -22.09 -1.57
N TYR A 416 -52.09 -21.08 -2.27
CA TYR A 416 -52.87 -20.17 -3.08
C TYR A 416 -52.64 -20.47 -4.57
N ILE A 417 -53.67 -20.94 -5.26
CA ILE A 417 -53.60 -21.26 -6.70
C ILE A 417 -54.91 -20.78 -7.34
N ASN A 418 -54.84 -20.02 -8.44
CA ASN A 418 -56.00 -19.61 -9.23
C ASN A 418 -57.15 -19.00 -8.38
N ASN A 419 -56.80 -18.06 -7.50
CA ASN A 419 -57.73 -17.39 -6.57
C ASN A 419 -58.45 -18.30 -5.57
N LYS A 420 -57.90 -19.48 -5.29
CA LYS A 420 -58.41 -20.43 -4.30
C LYS A 420 -57.33 -20.81 -3.28
N LEU A 421 -57.78 -21.01 -2.03
CA LEU A 421 -56.97 -21.48 -0.92
C LEU A 421 -57.21 -22.99 -0.72
N PHE A 422 -56.14 -23.77 -0.60
CA PHE A 422 -56.18 -25.22 -0.40
C PHE A 422 -55.40 -25.62 0.84
#